data_AF-A0A0A2A9V6-F1
#
_entry.id   AF-A0A0A2A9V6-F1
#
_cell.length_a   1.000
_cell.length_b   1.000
_cell.length_c   1.000
_cell.angle_alpha   90.00
_cell.angle_beta   90.00
_cell.angle_gamma   90.00
#
_symmetry.space_group_name_H-M   'P 1'
#
loop_
_entity.id
_entity.type
_entity.pdbx_description
1 polymer ?
#
loop_
_entity_poly.entity_id
_entity_poly.type
_entity_poly.pdbx_seq_one_letter_code
_entity_poly.pdbx_strand_id
1 'polypeptide(L)'
;MNQNSVKTIGINDESRKDSYLVYVNQVDGLKGILNRDFEEWSNFDSWESISVQQWIFSRALEVFRCMKIDIKCDCCEHNDLIPNYSESIKKEKCFGKKSAYMIEKVVDEIVLAKARRESDGTYSA
;
A
#
# COMPACT_ATOMS: atom_id res chain seq x y z
N MET A 1 -9.50 -9.23 -4.76
CA MET A 1 -8.49 -8.33 -5.37
C MET A 1 -7.59 -9.13 -6.29
N ASN A 2 -7.14 -8.59 -7.43
CA ASN A 2 -6.20 -9.29 -8.30
C ASN A 2 -4.85 -9.41 -7.55
N GLN A 3 -4.35 -10.63 -7.36
CA GLN A 3 -3.15 -10.95 -6.56
C GLN A 3 -1.85 -10.32 -7.10
N ASN A 4 -1.92 -9.55 -8.18
CA ASN A 4 -0.80 -8.85 -8.80
C ASN A 4 -1.07 -7.35 -8.98
N SER A 5 -1.93 -6.72 -8.17
CA SER A 5 -2.24 -5.29 -8.35
C SER A 5 -1.12 -4.40 -7.81
N VAL A 6 -0.57 -4.73 -6.65
CA VAL A 6 0.57 -4.02 -6.05
C VAL A 6 1.79 -4.94 -6.08
N LYS A 7 2.93 -4.43 -6.57
CA LYS A 7 4.21 -5.13 -6.49
C LYS A 7 5.25 -4.20 -5.91
N THR A 8 6.07 -4.71 -5.00
CA THR A 8 7.27 -3.97 -4.57
C THR A 8 8.45 -4.40 -5.43
N ILE A 9 9.24 -3.45 -5.91
CA ILE A 9 10.45 -3.70 -6.71
C ILE A 9 11.64 -2.99 -6.06
N GLY A 10 12.83 -3.59 -6.18
CA GLY A 10 14.08 -3.06 -5.65
C GLY A 10 14.67 -1.96 -6.54
N ILE A 11 15.83 -1.44 -6.12
CA ILE A 11 16.57 -0.39 -6.82
C ILE A 11 16.94 -0.84 -8.24
N ASN A 12 17.40 -2.08 -8.39
CA ASN A 12 17.88 -2.64 -9.65
C ASN A 12 16.78 -3.34 -10.46
N ASP A 13 15.59 -3.48 -9.88
CA ASP A 13 14.47 -4.15 -10.55
C ASP A 13 13.77 -3.21 -11.55
N GLU A 14 13.33 -3.78 -12.67
CA GLU A 14 12.51 -3.11 -13.67
C GLU A 14 11.02 -3.16 -13.32
N SER A 15 10.31 -2.08 -13.65
CA SER A 15 8.87 -2.03 -13.52
C SER A 15 8.18 -2.93 -14.55
N ARG A 16 7.06 -3.53 -14.15
CA ARG A 16 6.18 -4.29 -15.04
C ARG A 16 5.63 -3.38 -16.14
N LYS A 17 5.44 -3.95 -17.33
CA LYS A 17 4.75 -3.28 -18.43
C LYS A 17 3.36 -2.81 -17.99
N ASP A 18 3.00 -1.59 -18.37
CA ASP A 18 1.71 -0.95 -18.10
C ASP A 18 1.40 -0.80 -16.59
N SER A 19 2.43 -0.83 -15.73
CA SER A 19 2.29 -0.51 -14.31
C SER A 19 2.58 0.97 -14.06
N TYR A 20 1.86 1.54 -13.09
CA TYR A 20 2.15 2.85 -12.56
C TYR A 20 3.29 2.74 -11.56
N LEU A 21 4.44 3.31 -11.93
CA LEU A 21 5.64 3.30 -11.10
C LEU A 21 5.59 4.45 -10.09
N VAL A 22 5.72 4.10 -8.81
CA VAL A 22 5.74 5.05 -7.70
C VAL A 22 6.94 4.77 -6.81
N TYR A 23 7.42 5.80 -6.11
CA TYR A 23 8.62 5.69 -5.30
C TYR A 23 8.31 6.04 -3.86
N VAL A 24 8.83 5.25 -2.92
CA VAL A 24 8.64 5.47 -1.48
C VAL A 24 9.16 6.85 -1.05
N ASN A 25 10.21 7.35 -1.70
CA ASN A 25 10.83 8.65 -1.38
C ASN A 25 10.06 9.87 -1.93
N GLN A 26 8.94 9.69 -2.63
CA GLN A 26 8.12 10.81 -3.11
C GLN A 26 7.39 11.57 -1.99
N VAL A 27 7.34 11.00 -0.77
CA VAL A 27 6.57 11.57 0.33
C VAL A 27 7.42 11.71 1.57
N ASP A 28 7.61 12.96 1.98
CA ASP A 28 8.29 13.29 3.23
C ASP A 28 7.50 12.74 4.43
N GLY A 29 8.23 12.13 5.37
CA GLY A 29 7.65 11.57 6.59
C GLY A 29 7.12 10.14 6.47
N LEU A 30 6.91 9.60 5.26
CA LEU A 30 6.42 8.22 5.08
C LEU A 30 7.36 7.21 5.77
N LYS A 31 8.66 7.29 5.52
CA LYS A 31 9.65 6.41 6.17
C LYS A 31 9.67 6.55 7.68
N GLY A 32 9.47 7.77 8.20
CA GLY A 32 9.41 8.02 9.64
C GLY A 32 8.24 7.30 10.30
N ILE A 33 7.07 7.32 9.67
CA ILE A 33 5.90 6.55 10.12
C ILE A 33 6.17 5.05 10.00
N LEU A 34 6.66 4.58 8.86
CA LEU A 34 6.92 3.16 8.61
C LEU A 34 8.06 2.57 9.46
N ASN A 35 8.85 3.40 10.14
CA ASN A 35 9.92 2.94 11.04
C ASN A 35 9.47 2.78 12.50
N ARG A 36 8.20 3.11 12.81
CA ARG A 36 7.60 2.89 14.14
C ARG A 36 7.33 1.40 14.39
N ASP A 37 6.81 1.08 15.57
CA ASP A 37 6.35 -0.27 15.90
C ASP A 37 5.12 -0.66 15.09
N PHE A 38 4.88 -1.97 14.93
CA PHE A 38 3.81 -2.50 14.08
C PHE A 38 2.44 -1.92 14.41
N GLU A 39 2.10 -1.81 15.69
CA GLU A 39 0.82 -1.28 16.15
C GLU A 39 0.62 0.18 15.71
N GLU A 40 1.71 0.96 15.67
CA GLU A 40 1.67 2.36 15.27
C GLU A 40 1.64 2.52 13.76
N TRP A 41 2.58 1.89 13.03
CA TRP A 41 2.67 2.11 11.59
C TRP A 41 1.55 1.40 10.83
N SER A 42 1.02 0.27 11.32
CA SER A 42 -0.06 -0.44 10.62
C SER A 42 -1.45 0.16 10.86
N ASN A 43 -1.58 1.12 11.78
CA ASN A 43 -2.84 1.81 12.04
C ASN A 43 -2.92 3.10 11.20
N PHE A 44 -3.60 3.02 10.05
CA PHE A 44 -3.70 4.14 9.11
C PHE A 44 -4.35 5.39 9.73
N ASP A 45 -5.33 5.20 10.60
CA ASP A 45 -6.10 6.29 11.21
C ASP A 45 -5.31 7.05 12.28
N SER A 46 -4.22 6.47 12.81
CA SER A 46 -3.36 7.13 13.81
C SER A 46 -2.26 7.99 13.18
N TRP A 47 -2.13 8.00 11.86
CA TRP A 47 -1.08 8.75 11.19
C TRP A 47 -1.39 10.25 11.18
N GLU A 48 -0.51 11.06 11.75
CA GLU A 48 -0.71 12.52 11.84
C GLU A 48 -0.45 13.25 10.51
N SER A 49 0.28 12.62 9.59
CA SER A 49 0.67 13.25 8.33
C SER A 49 -0.39 13.06 7.24
N ILE A 50 -1.12 14.13 6.94
CA ILE A 50 -2.13 14.17 5.87
C ILE A 50 -1.51 13.83 4.51
N SER A 51 -0.30 14.30 4.21
CA SER A 51 0.35 14.02 2.92
C SER A 51 0.67 12.53 2.76
N VAL A 52 1.11 11.88 3.84
CA VAL A 52 1.37 10.44 3.86
C VAL A 52 0.08 9.64 3.73
N GLN A 53 -0.98 10.03 4.45
CA GLN A 53 -2.30 9.42 4.32
C GLN A 53 -2.83 9.53 2.89
N GLN A 54 -2.80 10.74 2.30
CA GLN A 54 -3.27 10.98 0.94
C GLN A 54 -2.50 10.17 -0.10
N TRP A 55 -1.19 10.00 0.07
CA TRP A 55 -0.41 9.19 -0.85
C TRP A 55 -0.83 7.72 -0.81
N ILE A 56 -0.89 7.10 0.36
CA ILE A 56 -1.37 5.71 0.50
C ILE A 56 -2.79 5.56 -0.04
N PHE A 57 -3.70 6.47 0.35
CA PHE A 57 -5.10 6.42 -0.08
C PHE A 57 -5.25 6.56 -1.60
N SER A 58 -4.45 7.44 -2.24
CA SER A 58 -4.47 7.61 -3.70
C SER A 58 -4.02 6.34 -4.43
N ARG A 59 -2.95 5.68 -3.94
CA ARG A 59 -2.50 4.39 -4.49
C ARG A 59 -3.55 3.31 -4.29
N ALA A 60 -4.23 3.29 -3.13
CA ALA A 60 -5.32 2.36 -2.87
C ALA A 60 -6.50 2.58 -3.84
N LEU A 61 -6.87 3.83 -4.12
CA LEU A 61 -7.91 4.14 -5.10
C LEU A 61 -7.54 3.71 -6.53
N GLU A 62 -6.28 3.87 -6.93
CA GLU A 62 -5.76 3.39 -8.21
C GLU A 62 -5.88 1.86 -8.32
N VAL A 63 -5.46 1.12 -7.29
CA VAL A 63 -5.61 -0.34 -7.23
C VAL A 63 -7.07 -0.76 -7.26
N PHE A 64 -7.93 -0.07 -6.50
CA PHE A 64 -9.37 -0.31 -6.50
C PHE A 64 -9.99 -0.10 -7.89
N ARG A 65 -9.42 0.81 -8.70
CA ARG A 65 -9.78 1.05 -10.10
C ARG A 65 -9.03 0.12 -11.08
N CYS A 66 -8.53 -1.02 -10.59
CA CYS A 66 -7.84 -2.05 -11.36
C CYS A 66 -6.50 -1.62 -11.98
N MET A 67 -5.87 -0.54 -11.51
CA MET A 67 -4.53 -0.17 -11.94
C MET A 67 -3.48 -1.10 -11.31
N LYS A 68 -2.43 -1.41 -12.07
CA LYS A 68 -1.24 -2.09 -11.55
C LYS A 68 -0.26 -1.04 -11.04
N ILE A 69 0.26 -1.22 -9.83
CA ILE A 69 1.22 -0.32 -9.21
C ILE A 69 2.51 -1.07 -8.90
N ASP A 70 3.62 -0.47 -9.28
CA ASP A 70 4.96 -0.91 -8.88
C ASP A 70 5.55 0.11 -7.92
N ILE A 71 5.79 -0.32 -6.69
CA ILE A 71 6.38 0.49 -5.63
C ILE A 71 7.88 0.23 -5.63
N LYS A 72 8.63 1.20 -6.13
CA LYS A 72 10.09 1.19 -6.09
C LYS A 72 10.56 1.57 -4.69
N CYS A 73 11.18 0.61 -4.00
CA CYS A 73 11.85 0.89 -2.74
C CYS A 73 13.28 1.37 -3.00
N ASP A 74 13.83 2.09 -2.04
CA ASP A 74 15.21 2.58 -2.05
C ASP A 74 16.07 1.94 -0.95
N CYS A 75 15.58 0.84 -0.37
CA CYS A 75 16.24 0.12 0.72
C CYS A 75 16.67 -1.31 0.38
N CYS A 76 16.30 -1.83 -0.79
CA CYS A 76 16.64 -3.19 -1.24
C CYS A 76 17.14 -3.15 -2.69
N GLU A 77 18.22 -3.85 -3.00
CA GLU A 77 18.74 -3.96 -4.38
C GLU A 77 17.74 -4.67 -5.30
N HIS A 78 17.23 -5.82 -4.82
CA HIS A 78 16.19 -6.62 -5.44
C HIS A 78 15.08 -6.90 -4.43
N ASN A 79 13.89 -7.24 -4.93
CA ASN A 79 12.75 -7.54 -4.09
C ASN A 79 12.23 -8.96 -4.31
N ASP A 80 12.62 -9.88 -3.44
CA ASP A 80 12.08 -11.22 -3.42
C ASP A 80 10.68 -11.23 -2.80
N LEU A 81 9.77 -11.94 -3.47
CA LEU A 81 8.41 -12.22 -3.00
C LEU A 81 8.47 -12.80 -1.58
N ILE A 82 7.68 -12.22 -0.67
CA ILE A 82 7.52 -12.81 0.67
C ILE A 82 6.43 -13.88 0.59
N PRO A 83 6.76 -15.15 0.87
CA PRO A 83 5.80 -16.25 0.73
C PRO A 83 4.76 -16.32 1.85
N ASN A 84 4.87 -15.53 2.93
CA ASN A 84 3.91 -15.59 4.04
C ASN A 84 3.72 -14.22 4.73
N TYR A 85 2.67 -13.48 4.36
CA TYR A 85 2.54 -12.03 4.59
C TYR A 85 2.26 -11.64 6.05
N SER A 86 1.49 -12.40 6.83
CA SER A 86 0.95 -11.93 8.13
C SER A 86 1.93 -11.92 9.30
N GLU A 87 2.79 -12.94 9.44
CA GLU A 87 3.80 -12.96 10.51
C GLU A 87 5.08 -12.23 10.12
N SER A 88 5.45 -12.28 8.84
CA SER A 88 6.65 -11.63 8.34
C SER A 88 6.52 -10.10 8.33
N ILE A 89 5.32 -9.56 8.05
CA ILE A 89 5.13 -8.11 7.94
C ILE A 89 5.43 -7.36 9.25
N LYS A 90 5.19 -7.99 10.40
CA LYS A 90 5.50 -7.41 11.72
C LYS A 90 6.99 -7.14 11.90
N LYS A 91 7.85 -7.94 11.26
CA LYS A 91 9.32 -7.83 11.32
C LYS A 91 9.91 -7.20 10.06
N GLU A 92 9.07 -6.78 9.12
CA GLU A 92 9.50 -6.22 7.86
C GLU A 92 10.28 -4.93 8.09
N LYS A 93 11.34 -4.73 7.30
CA LYS A 93 12.17 -3.51 7.31
C LYS A 93 12.08 -2.74 6.01
N CYS A 94 11.67 -3.40 4.92
CA CYS A 94 11.52 -2.77 3.61
C CYS A 94 10.33 -1.82 3.60
N PHE A 95 10.61 -0.52 3.43
CA PHE A 95 9.57 0.50 3.35
C PHE A 95 8.62 0.29 2.16
N GLY A 96 9.11 -0.27 1.05
CA GLY A 96 8.28 -0.61 -0.08
C GLY A 96 7.24 -1.69 0.27
N LYS A 97 7.67 -2.74 0.97
CA LYS A 97 6.77 -3.83 1.41
C LYS A 97 5.76 -3.35 2.45
N LYS A 98 6.18 -2.53 3.41
CA LYS A 98 5.26 -1.89 4.37
C LYS A 98 4.25 -0.96 3.67
N SER A 99 4.69 -0.20 2.66
CA SER A 99 3.80 0.64 1.86
C SER A 99 2.79 -0.20 1.08
N ALA A 100 3.23 -1.29 0.45
CA ALA A 100 2.34 -2.23 -0.24
C ALA A 100 1.28 -2.79 0.70
N TYR A 101 1.69 -3.23 1.90
CA TYR A 101 0.77 -3.71 2.93
C TYR A 101 -0.29 -2.65 3.30
N MET A 102 0.12 -1.40 3.52
CA MET A 102 -0.82 -0.34 3.88
C MET A 102 -1.78 -0.02 2.74
N ILE A 103 -1.32 -0.05 1.48
CA ILE A 103 -2.18 0.14 0.32
C ILE A 103 -3.23 -0.97 0.23
N GLU A 104 -2.81 -2.23 0.34
CA GLU A 104 -3.73 -3.38 0.29
C GLU A 104 -4.76 -3.33 1.43
N LYS A 105 -4.32 -3.01 2.65
CA LYS A 105 -5.21 -2.83 3.81
C LYS A 105 -6.26 -1.73 3.55
N VAL A 106 -5.86 -0.58 3.00
CA VAL A 106 -6.78 0.51 2.67
C VAL A 106 -7.71 0.13 1.50
N VAL A 107 -7.24 -0.66 0.53
CA VAL A 107 -8.11 -1.21 -0.53
C VAL A 107 -9.20 -2.10 0.06
N ASP A 108 -8.86 -2.99 0.99
CA ASP A 108 -9.84 -3.86 1.65
C ASP A 108 -10.91 -3.05 2.38
N GLU A 109 -10.52 -1.98 3.09
CA GLU A 109 -11.47 -1.05 3.73
C GLU A 109 -12.37 -0.32 2.71
N ILE A 110 -11.82 0.11 1.56
CA ILE A 110 -12.61 0.73 0.47
C ILE A 110 -13.64 -0.28 -0.08
N VAL A 111 -13.25 -1.54 -0.28
CA VAL A 111 -14.13 -2.61 -0.76
C VAL A 111 -15.25 -2.87 0.25
N LEU A 112 -14.92 -2.98 1.54
CA LEU A 112 -15.89 -3.17 2.62
C LEU A 112 -16.86 -1.99 2.72
N ALA A 113 -16.35 -0.75 2.66
CA ALA A 113 -17.16 0.45 2.70
C ALA A 113 -18.12 0.52 1.50
N LYS A 114 -17.67 0.12 0.29
CA LYS A 114 -18.55 0.03 -0.89
C LYS A 114 -19.64 -1.01 -0.69
N ALA A 115 -19.30 -2.22 -0.24
CA ALA A 115 -20.27 -3.29 -0.01
C ALA A 115 -21.35 -2.89 1.01
N ARG A 116 -20.95 -2.22 2.11
CA ARG A 116 -21.89 -1.68 3.11
C ARG A 116 -22.82 -0.61 2.51
N ARG A 117 -22.29 0.30 1.69
CA ARG A 117 -23.12 1.30 1.00
C ARG A 117 -24.13 0.67 0.03
N GLU A 118 -23.74 -0.39 -0.65
CA GLU A 118 -24.61 -1.15 -1.55
C GLU A 118 -25.67 -1.95 -0.78
N SER A 119 -25.36 -2.46 0.42
CA SER A 119 -26.34 -3.18 1.27
C SER A 119 -27.33 -2.26 1.97
N ASP A 120 -26.89 -1.08 2.39
CA ASP A 120 -27.69 -0.17 3.24
C ASP A 120 -28.68 0.68 2.43
N GLY A 121 -28.71 0.53 1.09
CA GLY A 121 -29.73 1.12 0.22
C GLY A 121 -29.75 2.65 0.16
N THR A 122 -28.71 3.32 0.67
CA THR A 122 -28.65 4.79 0.81
C THR A 122 -28.69 5.53 -0.54
N TYR A 123 -28.50 4.82 -1.65
CA TYR A 123 -28.73 5.33 -3.01
C TYR A 123 -29.44 4.28 -3.88
N SER A 124 -30.62 3.83 -3.44
CA SER A 124 -31.65 3.32 -4.35
C SER A 124 -32.49 4.51 -4.86
N ALA A 125 -31.92 5.31 -5.76
CA ALA A 125 -32.63 6.38 -6.45
C ALA A 125 -32.24 6.39 -7.93
#